data_AF-A0A1Q5JMW4-F1
#
_entry.id   AF-A0A1Q5JMW4-F1
#
_cell.length_a   1.000
_cell.length_b   1.000
_cell.length_c   1.000
_cell.angle_alpha   90.00
_cell.angle_beta   90.00
_cell.angle_gamma   90.00
#
_symmetry.space_group_name_H-M   'P 1'
#
loop_
_entity.id
_entity.type
_entity.pdbx_description
1 polymer ?
#
loop_
_entity_poly.entity_id
_entity_poly.type
_entity_poly.pdbx_seq_one_letter_code
_entity_poly.pdbx_strand_id
1 'polypeptide(L)' 'MTVAFRNTGGTAVRDGTVTFGTHVIGALGVDWGTVESTEELPVPIEAGTRKERAWTVCVDAWRVPLGMHIETRDVSVQGE' A
#
# COMPACT_ATOMS: atom_id res chain seq x y z
N MET A 1 -7.35 -4.53 1.23
CA MET A 1 -6.19 -4.50 2.12
C MET A 1 -6.43 -3.50 3.24
N THR A 2 -6.08 -3.84 4.48
CA THR A 2 -6.26 -2.95 5.64
C THR A 2 -4.90 -2.61 6.23
N VAL A 3 -4.64 -1.32 6.45
CA VAL A 3 -3.39 -0.83 7.04
C VAL A 3 -3.70 -0.03 8.28
N ALA A 4 -2.90 -0.26 9.32
CA ALA A 4 -2.93 0.50 10.56
C ALA A 4 -1.74 1.46 10.62
N PHE A 5 -2.02 2.74 10.76
CA PHE A 5 -1.04 3.80 10.94
C PHE A 5 -0.98 4.15 12.41
N ARG A 6 0.23 4.28 12.96
CA ARG A 6 0.46 4.78 14.31
C ARG A 6 1.42 5.96 14.25
N ASN A 7 0.95 7.13 14.64
CA ASN A 7 1.79 8.30 14.74
C ASN A 7 2.53 8.27 16.08
N THR A 8 3.84 8.02 16.06
CA THR A 8 4.70 8.01 17.25
C THR A 8 5.38 9.35 17.50
N GLY A 9 5.15 10.36 16.65
CA GLY A 9 5.66 11.72 16.80
C GLY A 9 4.84 12.57 17.78
N GLY A 10 5.35 13.77 18.07
CA GLY A 10 4.72 14.74 18.98
C GLY A 10 3.71 15.69 18.33
N THR A 11 3.58 15.65 16.99
CA THR A 11 2.69 16.50 16.20
C THR A 11 1.74 15.67 15.35
N ALA A 12 0.59 16.23 15.00
CA ALA A 12 -0.37 15.57 14.12
C ALA A 12 0.16 15.52 12.67
N VAL A 13 0.06 14.35 12.03
CA VAL A 13 0.26 14.23 10.58
C VAL A 13 -1.00 14.75 9.90
N ARG A 14 -0.83 15.70 8.97
CA ARG A 14 -1.95 16.38 8.31
C ARG A 14 -2.03 16.16 6.83
N ASP A 15 -0.95 15.68 6.22
CA ASP A 15 -0.92 15.33 4.82
C ASP A 15 0.01 14.13 4.60
N GLY A 16 -0.18 13.46 3.47
CA GLY A 16 0.67 12.39 3.02
C GLY A 16 -0.08 11.34 2.19
N THR A 17 0.70 10.50 1.54
CA THR A 17 0.22 9.41 0.71
C THR A 17 0.78 8.09 1.18
N VAL A 18 0.07 7.01 0.86
CA VAL A 18 0.52 5.64 0.99
C VAL A 18 0.57 5.03 -0.40
N THR A 19 1.70 4.40 -0.75
CA THR A 19 1.87 3.69 -2.02
C THR A 19 1.95 2.19 -1.76
N PHE A 20 1.10 1.44 -2.45
CA PHE A 20 1.03 -0.01 -2.43
C PHE A 20 1.72 -0.59 -3.67
N GLY A 21 2.77 -1.40 -3.48
CA GLY A 21 3.41 -2.17 -4.55
C GLY A 21 2.84 -3.59 -4.61
N THR A 22 2.24 -3.94 -5.75
CA THR A 22 1.72 -5.28 -6.02
C THR A 22 2.59 -5.98 -7.05
N HIS A 23 3.29 -7.03 -6.61
CA HIS A 23 4.22 -7.80 -7.42
C HIS A 23 3.46 -8.89 -8.17
N VAL A 24 3.75 -9.01 -9.46
CA VAL A 24 3.24 -10.08 -10.31
C VAL A 24 4.27 -11.19 -10.34
N ILE A 25 3.96 -12.30 -9.66
CA ILE A 25 4.85 -13.42 -9.49
C ILE A 25 4.51 -14.49 -10.54
N GLY A 26 5.52 -14.86 -11.33
CA GLY A 26 5.41 -15.90 -12.33
C GLY A 26 5.35 -17.30 -11.72
N ALA A 27 4.97 -18.29 -12.55
CA ALA A 27 4.84 -19.69 -12.14
C ALA A 27 6.12 -20.29 -11.51
N LEU A 28 7.29 -19.70 -11.77
CA LEU A 28 8.59 -20.11 -11.21
C LEU A 28 8.97 -19.32 -9.94
N GLY A 29 8.08 -18.48 -9.39
CA GLY A 29 8.37 -17.62 -8.25
C GLY A 29 9.18 -16.36 -8.57
N VAL A 30 9.44 -16.10 -9.85
CA VAL A 30 10.17 -14.92 -10.32
C VAL A 30 9.24 -13.71 -10.32
N ASP A 31 9.73 -12.54 -9.91
CA ASP A 31 9.00 -11.27 -10.06
C ASP A 31 9.13 -10.76 -11.50
N TRP A 32 7.99 -10.58 -12.16
CA TRP A 32 7.91 -10.12 -13.56
C TRP A 32 7.58 -8.63 -13.65
N GLY A 33 7.17 -8.00 -12.55
CA GLY A 33 6.86 -6.59 -12.50
C GLY A 33 6.02 -6.21 -11.29
N THR A 34 6.14 -4.94 -10.90
CA THR A 34 5.38 -4.33 -9.82
C THR A 34 4.38 -3.32 -10.38
N VAL A 35 3.15 -3.36 -9.87
CA VAL A 35 2.11 -2.37 -10.12
C VAL A 35 1.91 -1.56 -8.85
N GLU A 36 2.09 -0.25 -8.95
CA GLU A 36 1.93 0.68 -7.83
C GLU A 36 0.53 1.28 -7.77
N SER A 37 0.01 1.48 -6.57
CA SER A 37 -1.25 2.19 -6.30
C SER A 37 -1.02 3.20 -5.17
N THR A 38 -1.13 4.49 -5.47
CA THR A 38 -0.92 5.56 -4.50
C THR A 38 -2.26 6.15 -4.05
N GLU A 39 -2.44 6.26 -2.74
CA GLU A 39 -3.67 6.69 -2.09
C GLU A 39 -3.37 7.73 -1.00
N GLU A 40 -4.31 8.61 -0.70
CA GLU A 40 -4.15 9.58 0.40
C GLU A 40 -4.23 8.91 1.78
N LEU A 41 -3.39 9.36 2.71
CA LEU A 41 -3.44 8.92 4.10
C LEU A 41 -4.78 9.30 4.75
N PRO A 42 -5.24 8.53 5.75
CA PRO A 42 -6.41 8.90 6.53
C PRO A 42 -6.06 10.02 7.52
N VAL A 43 -5.80 11.24 7.03
CA VAL A 43 -5.45 12.40 7.85
C VAL A 43 -6.70 13.09 8.44
N PRO A 44 -6.56 13.88 9.52
CA PRO A 44 -5.38 13.95 10.38
C PRO A 44 -5.17 12.67 11.22
N ILE A 45 -3.91 12.40 11.57
CA ILE A 45 -3.50 11.35 12.52
C ILE A 45 -2.81 12.03 13.69
N GLU A 46 -3.55 12.20 14.79
CA GLU A 46 -3.07 12.89 15.99
C GLU A 46 -1.86 12.20 16.62
N ALA A 47 -1.02 13.00 17.31
CA ALA A 47 0.16 12.51 18.00
C ALA A 47 -0.18 11.37 18.98
N GLY A 48 0.58 10.28 18.92
CA GLY A 48 0.39 9.09 19.76
C GLY A 48 -0.80 8.19 19.40
N THR A 49 -1.61 8.56 18.40
CA THR A 49 -2.83 7.81 18.04
C THR A 49 -2.59 6.75 16.97
N ARG A 50 -3.54 5.82 16.86
CA ARG A 50 -3.59 4.78 15.83
C ARG A 50 -4.86 4.95 15.00
N LYS A 51 -4.74 4.83 13.68
CA LYS A 51 -5.86 4.88 12.74
C LYS A 51 -5.75 3.75 11.74
N GLU A 52 -6.87 3.09 11.45
CA GLU A 52 -6.96 2.02 10.46
C GLU A 52 -7.78 2.48 9.27
N ARG A 53 -7.36 2.09 8.07
CA ARG A 53 -8.14 2.29 6.85
C ARG A 53 -7.97 1.09 5.92
N ALA A 54 -9.04 0.78 5.22
CA ALA A 54 -9.08 -0.26 4.22
C ALA A 54 -9.14 0.36 2.82
N TRP A 55 -8.36 -0.20 1.90
CA TRP A 55 -8.33 0.16 0.49
C TRP A 55 -8.52 -1.08 -0.38
N THR A 56 -9.12 -0.87 -1.54
CA THR A 56 -9.20 -1.87 -2.59
C THR A 56 -8.06 -1.60 -3.57
N VAL A 57 -7.08 -2.50 -3.63
CA VAL A 57 -5.98 -2.42 -4.59
C VAL A 57 -6.32 -3.37 -5.74
N CYS A 58 -6.44 -2.81 -6.94
CA CYS A 58 -6.78 -3.56 -8.14
C CYS A 58 -5.57 -3.69 -9.05
N VAL A 59 -5.38 -4.86 -9.63
CA VAL A 59 -4.45 -5.09 -10.74
C VAL A 59 -5.26 -5.59 -11.92
N ASP A 60 -5.06 -5.00 -13.09
CA ASP A 60 -5.75 -5.43 -14.29
C ASP A 60 -5.41 -6.89 -14.62
N ALA A 61 -6.42 -7.69 -14.96
CA ALA A 61 -6.25 -9.12 -15.19
C ALA A 61 -5.22 -9.47 -16.30
N TRP A 62 -5.08 -8.61 -17.32
CA TRP A 62 -4.10 -8.81 -18.39
C TRP A 62 -2.64 -8.71 -17.89
N ARG A 63 -2.40 -8.06 -16.75
CA ARG A 63 -1.09 -8.01 -16.07
C ARG A 63 -0.78 -9.29 -15.31
N VAL A 64 -1.76 -10.19 -15.12
CA VAL A 64 -1.60 -11.47 -14.41
C VAL A 64 -1.95 -12.64 -15.34
N PRO A 65 -1.03 -13.02 -16.25
CA PRO A 65 -1.22 -14.19 -17.10
C PRO A 65 -1.53 -15.48 -16.35
N LEU A 66 -2.11 -16.46 -17.05
CA LEU A 66 -2.43 -17.78 -16.49
C LEU A 66 -1.18 -18.44 -15.90
N GLY A 67 -1.30 -18.93 -14.66
CA GLY A 67 -0.20 -19.54 -13.90
C GLY A 67 0.62 -18.54 -13.08
N MET A 68 0.30 -17.25 -13.14
CA MET A 68 0.89 -16.21 -12.29
C MET A 68 -0.08 -15.80 -11.18
N HIS A 69 0.44 -15.18 -10.13
CA HIS A 69 -0.35 -14.63 -9.04
C HIS A 69 0.20 -13.27 -8.61
N ILE A 70 -0.54 -12.55 -7.76
CA ILE A 70 -0.13 -11.24 -7.25
C ILE A 70 0.13 -11.28 -5.76
N GLU A 71 1.07 -10.46 -5.32
CA GLU A 71 1.40 -10.29 -3.91
C GLU A 71 1.64 -8.81 -3.62
N THR A 72 0.78 -8.21 -2.80
CA THR A 72 0.98 -6.84 -2.31
C THR A 72 1.87 -6.88 -1.08
N ARG A 73 3.07 -6.29 -1.17
CA ARG A 73 4.11 -6.39 -0.14
C ARG A 73 4.69 -5.05 0.24
N ASP A 74 4.85 -4.16 -0.72
CA ASP A 74 5.42 -2.84 -0.49
C ASP A 74 4.35 -1.85 -0.04
N VAL A 75 4.57 -1.27 1.13
CA VAL A 75 3.75 -0.18 1.67
C VAL A 75 4.70 0.93 2.10
N SER A 76 4.75 1.99 1.31
CA SER A 76 5.54 3.18 1.65
C SER A 76 4.61 4.32 2.00
N VAL A 77 5.03 5.15 2.95
CA VAL A 77 4.31 6.34 3.38
C VAL A 77 5.21 7.54 3.15
N GLN A 78 4.67 8.57 2.50
CA GLN A 78 5.34 9.85 2.33
C GLN A 78 4.43 10.96 2.87
N GLY A 79 4.95 11.83 3.71
CA GLY A 79 4.23 12.96 4.28
C GLY A 79 5.19 13.90 5.01
N GLU A 80 4.77 15.14 5.21
CA GLU A 80 5.49 16.19 5.94
C GLU A 80 4.94 16.36 7.38
#